data_AF-A0A4Y2QHH4-F1
#
_entry.id   AF-A0A4Y2QHH4-F1
#
_cell.length_a   1.000
_cell.length_b   1.000
_cell.length_c   1.000
_cell.angle_alpha   90.00
_cell.angle_beta   90.00
_cell.angle_gamma   90.00
#
_symmetry.space_group_name_H-M   'P 1'
#
loop_
_entity.id
_entity.type
_entity.pdbx_description
1 polymer ?
#
loop_
_entity_poly.entity_id
_entity_poly.type
_entity_poly.pdbx_seq_one_letter_code
_entity_poly.pdbx_strand_id
1 'polypeptide(L)'
;MSSQGPKEELLGLLPLSEQTRGEDIANAVQKCLEDNGIDINKIVSIETDGARCMTGIHTGVSSILHKKNKPRISNLSLHNSSRSALCPNISGRNS
;
A
#
# COMPACT_ATOMS: atom_id res chain seq x y z
N MET A 1 25.15 -23.45 -4.23
CA MET A 1 23.73 -23.16 -4.51
C MET A 1 23.61 -21.67 -4.77
N SER A 2 23.13 -21.25 -5.95
CA SER A 2 22.81 -19.84 -6.16
C SER A 2 21.63 -19.50 -5.26
N SER A 3 21.76 -18.53 -4.35
CA SER A 3 20.59 -18.03 -3.63
C SER A 3 19.76 -17.26 -4.65
N GLN A 4 18.62 -17.82 -5.06
CA GLN A 4 17.57 -16.97 -5.62
C GLN A 4 17.23 -15.94 -4.56
N GLY A 5 17.27 -14.66 -4.94
CA GLY A 5 16.83 -13.58 -4.07
C GLY A 5 15.36 -13.73 -3.66
N PRO A 6 14.84 -12.80 -2.84
CA PRO A 6 13.43 -12.77 -2.51
C PRO A 6 12.57 -12.83 -3.78
N LYS A 7 11.51 -13.65 -3.74
CA LYS A 7 10.56 -13.76 -4.85
C LYS A 7 9.61 -12.56 -4.81
N GLU A 8 9.48 -11.86 -5.92
CA GLU A 8 8.55 -10.74 -6.09
C GLU A 8 7.36 -11.19 -6.94
N GLU A 9 6.12 -10.95 -6.47
CA GLU A 9 4.90 -11.34 -7.18
C GLU A 9 3.82 -10.25 -7.06
N LEU A 10 3.07 -10.03 -8.15
CA LEU A 10 1.91 -9.15 -8.15
C LEU A 10 0.68 -9.92 -7.66
N LEU A 11 0.10 -9.48 -6.55
CA LEU A 11 -1.10 -10.11 -5.97
C LEU A 11 -2.42 -9.69 -6.62
N GLY A 12 -2.46 -8.50 -7.25
CA GLY A 12 -3.65 -8.02 -7.94
C GLY A 12 -3.59 -6.56 -8.35
N LEU A 13 -4.49 -6.19 -9.27
CA LEU A 13 -4.80 -4.81 -9.63
C LEU A 13 -6.30 -4.60 -9.37
N LEU A 14 -6.60 -3.87 -8.30
CA LEU A 14 -7.99 -3.63 -7.88
C LEU A 14 -8.40 -2.21 -8.29
N PRO A 15 -9.44 -2.06 -9.14
CA PRO A 15 -10.02 -0.75 -9.36
C PRO A 15 -10.71 -0.26 -8.08
N LEU A 16 -10.49 1.00 -7.71
CA LEU A 16 -11.21 1.66 -6.63
C LEU A 16 -12.37 2.46 -7.25
N SER A 17 -13.62 2.14 -6.89
CA SER A 17 -14.81 2.81 -7.41
C SER A 17 -15.07 4.17 -6.76
N GLU A 18 -14.58 4.33 -5.52
CA GLU A 18 -14.84 5.50 -4.68
C GLU A 18 -13.63 6.46 -4.63
N GLN A 19 -13.69 7.40 -3.69
CA GLN A 19 -12.60 8.30 -3.35
C GLN A 19 -11.40 7.52 -2.77
N THR A 20 -10.18 8.00 -2.97
CA THR A 20 -8.96 7.33 -2.47
C THR A 20 -8.71 7.65 -0.99
N ARG A 21 -9.70 7.45 -0.11
CA ARG A 21 -9.52 7.59 1.33
C ARG A 21 -8.76 6.36 1.85
N GLY A 22 -8.05 6.53 2.97
CA GLY A 22 -7.30 5.41 3.53
C GLY A 22 -8.19 4.22 3.94
N GLU A 23 -9.47 4.46 4.27
CA GLU A 23 -10.43 3.39 4.55
C GLU A 23 -10.73 2.55 3.30
N ASP A 24 -11.01 3.21 2.17
CA ASP A 24 -11.34 2.54 0.91
C ASP A 24 -10.16 1.68 0.43
N ILE A 25 -8.94 2.22 0.52
CA ILE A 25 -7.71 1.50 0.18
C ILE A 25 -7.44 0.36 1.18
N ALA A 26 -7.60 0.57 2.49
CA ALA A 26 -7.38 -0.47 3.50
C ALA A 26 -8.33 -1.66 3.37
N ASN A 27 -9.58 -1.39 2.95
CA ASN A 27 -10.56 -2.44 2.68
C ASN A 27 -10.21 -3.21 1.40
N ALA A 28 -9.78 -2.52 0.34
CA ALA A 28 -9.31 -3.17 -0.88
C ALA A 28 -8.06 -4.05 -0.62
N VAL A 29 -7.10 -3.57 0.19
CA VAL A 29 -5.90 -4.33 0.57
C VAL A 29 -6.27 -5.59 1.36
N GLN A 30 -7.13 -5.47 2.37
CA GLN A 30 -7.60 -6.64 3.13
C GLN A 30 -8.27 -7.68 2.23
N LYS A 31 -9.21 -7.23 1.39
CA LYS A 31 -9.90 -8.13 0.45
C LYS A 31 -8.92 -8.81 -0.51
N CYS A 32 -7.93 -8.08 -1.03
CA CYS A 32 -6.91 -8.66 -1.90
C CYS A 32 -6.09 -9.74 -1.20
N LEU A 33 -5.72 -9.53 0.07
CA LEU A 33 -5.01 -10.54 0.86
C LEU A 33 -5.90 -11.78 1.11
N GLU A 34 -7.16 -11.58 1.50
CA GLU A 34 -8.14 -12.65 1.72
C GLU A 34 -8.39 -13.48 0.46
N ASP A 35 -8.63 -12.82 -0.68
CA ASP A 35 -8.87 -13.47 -1.98
C ASP A 35 -7.65 -14.30 -2.44
N ASN A 36 -6.44 -13.91 -2.03
CA ASN A 36 -5.20 -14.64 -2.30
C ASN A 36 -4.82 -15.66 -1.19
N GLY A 37 -5.65 -15.83 -0.15
CA GLY A 37 -5.38 -16.73 0.96
C GLY A 37 -4.20 -16.32 1.84
N ILE A 38 -3.84 -15.04 1.83
CA ILE A 38 -2.73 -14.48 2.61
C ILE A 38 -3.27 -13.97 3.94
N ASP A 39 -2.84 -14.61 5.03
CA ASP A 39 -3.13 -14.13 6.37
C ASP A 39 -2.38 -12.83 6.65
N ILE A 40 -3.13 -11.75 6.88
CA ILE A 40 -2.58 -10.42 7.20
C ILE A 40 -1.66 -10.43 8.43
N ASN A 41 -1.84 -11.38 9.34
CA ASN A 41 -0.97 -11.53 10.52
C ASN A 41 0.43 -12.06 10.18
N LYS A 42 0.64 -12.54 8.95
CA LYS A 42 1.95 -12.96 8.42
C LYS A 42 2.67 -11.85 7.67
N ILE A 43 2.01 -10.70 7.43
CA ILE A 43 2.62 -9.54 6.79
C ILE A 43 3.55 -8.84 7.79
N VAL A 44 4.82 -8.71 7.40
CA VAL A 44 5.85 -8.05 8.24
C VAL A 44 5.86 -6.54 7.99
N SER A 45 5.69 -6.10 6.75
CA SER A 45 5.78 -4.69 6.37
C SER A 45 4.87 -4.33 5.21
N ILE A 46 4.48 -3.06 5.16
CA ILE A 46 3.75 -2.46 4.03
C ILE A 46 4.54 -1.24 3.58
N GLU A 47 4.86 -1.17 2.29
CA GLU A 47 5.54 -0.03 1.68
C GLU A 47 4.57 0.71 0.75
N THR A 48 4.57 2.04 0.84
CA THR A 48 3.62 2.91 0.13
C THR A 48 4.32 4.20 -0.28
N ASP A 49 3.76 4.93 -1.24
CA ASP A 49 4.30 6.22 -1.72
C ASP A 49 4.33 7.36 -0.68
N GLY A 50 3.75 7.13 0.49
CA GLY A 50 3.73 8.06 1.60
C GLY A 50 2.58 9.07 1.56
N ALA A 51 1.65 8.95 0.61
CA ALA A 51 0.50 9.85 0.52
C ALA A 51 -0.30 9.91 1.83
N ARG A 52 -0.99 11.02 2.10
CA ARG A 52 -1.72 11.24 3.37
C ARG A 52 -2.76 10.14 3.64
N CYS A 53 -3.40 9.62 2.59
CA CYS A 53 -4.33 8.50 2.68
C CYS A 53 -3.66 7.18 3.09
N MET A 54 -2.35 7.03 2.88
CA MET A 54 -1.58 5.84 3.28
C MET A 54 -1.02 5.97 4.70
N THR A 55 -0.52 7.15 5.06
CA THR A 55 0.31 7.38 6.26
C THR A 55 -0.37 8.14 7.41
N GLY A 56 -1.58 8.64 7.22
CA GLY A 56 -2.31 9.38 8.24
C GLY A 56 -2.48 8.60 9.56
N ILE A 57 -2.22 9.25 10.71
CA ILE A 57 -2.24 8.61 12.04
C ILE A 57 -3.61 8.05 12.47
N HIS A 58 -4.70 8.64 11.96
CA HIS A 58 -6.06 8.22 12.30
C HIS A 58 -6.73 7.49 11.15
N THR A 59 -6.50 7.97 9.93
CA THR A 59 -7.24 7.61 8.72
C THR A 59 -6.36 7.07 7.60
N GLY A 60 -5.05 6.93 7.83
CA GLY A 60 -4.13 6.31 6.88
C GLY A 60 -4.33 4.80 6.83
N VAL A 61 -4.10 4.20 5.67
CA VAL A 61 -4.16 2.74 5.47
C VAL A 61 -3.40 1.99 6.55
N SER A 62 -2.16 2.39 6.85
CA SER A 62 -1.34 1.73 7.86
C SER A 62 -1.98 1.77 9.25
N SER A 63 -2.49 2.93 9.65
CA SER A 63 -3.16 3.12 10.94
C SER A 63 -4.47 2.34 11.03
N ILE A 64 -5.20 2.21 9.93
CA ILE A 64 -6.46 1.47 9.86
C ILE A 64 -6.18 -0.04 9.95
N LEU A 65 -5.24 -0.56 9.15
CA LEU A 65 -4.86 -1.96 9.17
C LEU A 65 -4.32 -2.37 10.55
N HIS A 66 -3.52 -1.52 11.20
CA HIS A 66 -3.01 -1.77 12.55
C HIS A 66 -4.10 -1.74 13.63
N LYS A 67 -5.16 -0.95 13.47
CA LYS A 67 -6.30 -0.95 14.40
C LYS A 67 -7.20 -2.17 14.22
N LYS A 68 -7.46 -2.56 12.96
CA LYS A 68 -8.31 -3.71 12.63
C LYS A 68 -7.63 -5.04 12.99
N ASN A 69 -6.32 -5.12 12.85
CA ASN A 69 -5.53 -6.33 13.08
C ASN A 69 -4.61 -6.11 14.28
N LYS A 70 -4.85 -6.85 15.37
CA LYS A 70 -4.10 -6.83 16.66
C LYS A 70 -2.55 -6.82 16.47
N PRO A 71 -1.74 -6.41 17.47
CA PRO A 71 -0.55 -5.55 17.31
C PRO A 71 0.71 -6.28 16.82
N ARG A 72 0.63 -7.05 15.74
CA ARG A 72 1.77 -7.77 15.15
C ARG A 72 2.16 -7.31 13.75
N ILE A 73 1.54 -6.26 13.20
CA ILE A 73 2.15 -5.52 12.09
C ILE A 73 3.33 -4.73 12.66
N SER A 74 4.39 -5.46 12.99
CA SER A 74 5.62 -4.96 13.55
C SER A 74 6.50 -4.56 12.38
N ASN A 75 6.59 -3.25 12.16
CA ASN A 75 7.44 -2.53 11.21
C ASN A 75 6.74 -2.11 9.90
N LEU A 76 6.06 -0.95 9.97
CA LEU A 76 5.77 -0.15 8.78
C LEU A 76 7.03 0.66 8.42
N SER A 77 7.78 0.22 7.41
CA SER A 77 8.84 1.04 6.82
C SER A 77 8.25 1.91 5.71
N LEU A 78 8.20 3.22 5.93
CA LEU A 78 7.88 4.18 4.87
C LEU A 78 9.16 4.35 4.04
N HIS A 79 9.24 3.70 2.89
CA HIS A 79 10.17 4.14 1.86
C HIS A 79 9.40 4.95 0.82
N ASN A 80 9.69 6.25 0.75
CA ASN A 80 9.28 7.07 -0.37
C ASN A 80 10.11 6.60 -1.57
N SER A 81 9.55 5.70 -2.40
CA SER A 81 10.08 5.45 -3.72
C SER A 81 9.89 6.72 -4.57
N SER A 82 10.83 7.65 -4.41
CA SER A 82 11.12 8.84 -5.21
C SER A 82 9.92 9.65 -5.73
N ARG A 83 9.88 10.94 -5.36
CA ARG A 83 9.07 12.03 -5.98
C ARG A 83 9.03 12.09 -7.53
N SER A 84 9.76 11.25 -8.26
CA SER A 84 9.91 11.26 -9.72
C SER A 84 8.99 10.33 -10.51
N ALA A 85 8.25 9.41 -9.88
CA ALA A 85 7.45 8.41 -10.63
C ALA A 85 5.98 8.80 -10.91
N LEU A 86 5.46 9.89 -10.33
CA LEU A 86 4.01 10.20 -10.33
C LEU A 86 3.62 11.56 -10.92
N CYS A 87 4.35 12.05 -11.93
CA CYS A 87 3.86 13.12 -12.79
C CYS A 87 4.18 12.83 -14.26
N PRO A 88 3.19 12.56 -15.14
CA PRO A 88 3.33 12.97 -16.52
C PRO A 88 3.38 14.49 -16.50
N ASN A 89 4.53 15.03 -16.86
CA ASN A 89 4.69 16.45 -17.18
C ASN A 89 3.79 16.70 -18.40
N ILE A 90 2.53 17.12 -18.18
CA ILE A 90 1.67 17.61 -19.26
C ILE A 90 2.26 18.96 -19.69
N SER A 91 3.18 18.90 -20.66
CA SER A 91 3.63 20.06 -21.37
C SER A 91 2.42 20.74 -22.02
N GLY A 92 2.08 21.91 -21.52
CA GLY A 92 1.12 22.82 -22.12
C GLY A 92 1.65 24.25 -22.03
N ARG A 93 2.86 24.49 -22.54
CA ARG A 93 3.29 25.83 -22.95
C ARG A 93 2.68 26.08 -24.32
N ASN A 94 1.50 26.69 -24.37
CA ASN A 94 0.98 27.25 -25.61
C ASN A 94 0.53 28.69 -25.34
N SER A 95 1.46 29.58 -25.71
CA SER A 95 1.28 30.95 -26.23
C SER A 95 0.61 32.00 -25.34
#